data_AF-A0A7C4FWK3-F1
#
_entry.id   AF-A0A7C4FWK3-F1
#
_cell.length_a   1.000
_cell.length_b   1.000
_cell.length_c   1.000
_cell.angle_alpha   90.00
_cell.angle_beta   90.00
_cell.angle_gamma   90.00
#
_symmetry.space_group_name_H-M   'P 1'
#
loop_
_entity.id
_entity.type
_entity.pdbx_description
1 polymer ?
#
loop_
_entity_poly.entity_id
_entity_poly.type
_entity_poly.pdbx_seq_one_letter_code
_entity_poly.pdbx_strand_id
1 'polypeptide(L)'
;MIREFPCVSCPLGCLLRVKLGDGKIEWIEGNRCARGEAYAREEITDPKRVLATSVKVLGGDYPLVSVRTDQPIPKRLIPEIMEVVRKLCVEAPVEIGQVLVSNVAGTGANLIATRRVLPQAGKTEDLPNAFSRSTGRDRPQDLYPLAKEESLDEKDAGG
;
A
#
# COMPACT_ATOMS: atom_id res chain seq x y z
N MET A 1 0.68 -19.01 21.26
CA MET A 1 -0.40 -18.31 20.50
C MET A 1 -0.53 -18.96 19.14
N ILE A 2 -1.75 -19.21 18.66
CA ILE A 2 -1.99 -19.70 17.28
C ILE A 2 -2.50 -18.51 16.45
N ARG A 3 -1.99 -18.36 15.23
CA ARG A 3 -2.43 -17.36 14.25
C ARG A 3 -2.87 -18.04 12.97
N GLU A 4 -3.91 -17.51 12.35
CA GLU A 4 -4.46 -18.04 11.10
C GLU A 4 -4.56 -16.92 10.06
N PHE A 5 -4.15 -17.18 8.84
CA PHE A 5 -4.20 -16.21 7.74
C PHE A 5 -4.11 -16.90 6.37
N PRO A 6 -4.69 -16.31 5.30
CA PRO A 6 -4.59 -16.87 3.96
C PRO A 6 -3.20 -16.66 3.36
N CYS A 7 -2.73 -17.65 2.61
CA CYS A 7 -1.55 -17.53 1.75
C CYS A 7 -1.87 -16.68 0.53
N VAL A 8 -1.23 -15.53 0.36
CA VAL A 8 -1.44 -14.64 -0.80
C VAL A 8 -0.46 -14.88 -1.95
N SER A 9 0.42 -15.88 -1.83
CA SER A 9 1.46 -16.18 -2.82
C SER A 9 0.94 -16.86 -4.10
N CYS A 10 -0.30 -17.36 -4.09
CA CYS A 10 -0.91 -17.99 -5.27
C CYS A 10 -2.44 -17.90 -5.21
N PRO A 11 -3.16 -18.05 -6.34
CA PRO A 11 -4.61 -17.88 -6.39
C PRO A 11 -5.39 -18.95 -5.61
N LEU A 12 -4.76 -20.05 -5.19
CA LEU A 12 -5.44 -21.08 -4.37
C LEU A 12 -5.73 -20.62 -2.94
N GLY A 13 -4.98 -19.65 -2.41
CA GLY A 13 -5.33 -19.02 -1.14
C GLY A 13 -5.36 -19.95 0.08
N CYS A 14 -4.42 -20.91 0.20
CA CYS A 14 -4.45 -21.88 1.32
C CYS A 14 -4.53 -21.18 2.68
N LEU A 15 -5.41 -21.67 3.56
CA LEU A 15 -5.50 -21.17 4.93
C LEU A 15 -4.34 -21.73 5.75
N LEU A 16 -3.44 -20.86 6.19
CA LEU A 16 -2.26 -21.21 6.97
C LEU A 16 -2.56 -21.03 8.45
N ARG A 17 -2.08 -21.96 9.27
CA ARG A 17 -2.07 -21.82 10.73
C ARG A 17 -0.65 -21.93 11.24
N VAL A 18 -0.28 -21.03 12.15
CA VAL A 18 1.07 -20.94 12.70
C VAL A 18 0.99 -20.91 14.21
N LYS A 19 1.67 -21.83 14.88
CA LYS A 19 1.83 -21.80 16.34
C LYS A 19 3.13 -21.12 16.73
N LEU A 20 2.99 -20.15 17.63
CA LEU A 20 4.08 -19.39 18.22
C LEU A 20 4.24 -19.76 19.70
N GLY A 21 5.48 -20.10 20.08
CA GLY A 21 5.93 -20.33 21.45
C GLY A 21 7.24 -19.58 21.69
N ASP A 22 7.35 -18.86 22.81
CA ASP A 22 8.53 -18.07 23.18
C ASP A 22 9.08 -17.16 22.06
N GLY A 23 8.16 -16.56 21.28
CA GLY A 23 8.50 -15.68 20.16
C GLY A 23 9.05 -16.39 18.91
N LYS A 24 9.08 -17.72 18.90
CA LYS A 24 9.54 -18.54 17.77
C LYS A 24 8.38 -19.34 17.17
N ILE A 25 8.57 -19.73 15.92
CA ILE A 25 7.63 -20.60 15.19
C ILE A 25 7.86 -22.04 15.68
N GLU A 26 6.86 -22.62 16.32
CA GLU A 26 6.88 -24.05 16.69
C GLU A 26 6.52 -24.91 15.47
N TRP A 27 5.43 -24.58 14.79
CA TRP A 27 5.00 -25.28 13.58
C TRP A 27 4.15 -24.38 12.67
N ILE A 28 4.08 -24.78 11.39
CA ILE A 28 3.25 -24.19 10.34
C ILE A 28 2.47 -25.34 9.69
N GLU A 29 1.17 -25.17 9.50
CA GLU A 29 0.32 -26.14 8.82
C GLU A 29 -0.65 -25.45 7.84
N GLY A 30 -1.28 -26.25 6.97
CA GLY A 30 -2.27 -25.77 5.99
C GLY A 30 -1.69 -25.35 4.64
N ASN A 31 -0.36 -25.32 4.48
CA ASN A 31 0.28 -25.10 3.18
C ASN A 31 0.21 -26.36 2.30
N ARG A 32 -0.11 -26.17 1.01
CA ARG A 32 -0.06 -27.24 -0.01
C ARG A 32 1.23 -27.25 -0.83
N CYS A 33 2.15 -26.32 -0.54
CA CYS A 33 3.41 -26.17 -1.25
C CYS A 33 4.46 -25.50 -0.36
N ALA A 34 5.73 -25.60 -0.77
CA ALA A 34 6.86 -24.97 -0.07
C ALA A 34 6.76 -23.43 -0.05
N ARG A 35 6.19 -22.82 -1.10
CA ARG A 35 5.99 -21.36 -1.15
C ARG A 35 5.08 -20.85 -0.04
N GLY A 36 4.04 -21.62 0.31
CA GLY A 36 3.12 -21.27 1.39
C GLY A 36 3.78 -21.28 2.77
N GLU A 37 4.66 -22.24 3.02
CA GLU A 37 5.44 -22.29 4.26
C GLU A 37 6.42 -21.11 4.34
N ALA A 38 7.15 -20.84 3.24
CA ALA A 38 8.08 -19.72 3.18
C ALA A 38 7.37 -18.37 3.42
N TYR A 39 6.20 -18.18 2.79
CA TYR A 39 5.37 -17.00 3.03
C TYR A 39 4.90 -16.91 4.49
N ALA A 40 4.44 -18.01 5.09
CA ALA A 40 4.02 -18.02 6.49
C ALA A 40 5.16 -17.60 7.44
N ARG A 41 6.37 -18.10 7.20
CA ARG A 41 7.56 -17.73 7.97
C ARG A 41 7.88 -16.25 7.82
N GLU A 42 7.91 -15.73 6.60
CA GLU A 42 8.20 -14.32 6.34
C GLU A 42 7.13 -13.41 6.92
N GLU A 43 5.84 -13.72 6.73
CA GLU A 43 4.73 -12.90 7.21
C GLU A 43 4.71 -12.76 8.75
N ILE A 44 5.15 -13.80 9.46
CA ILE A 44 5.24 -13.81 10.92
C ILE A 44 6.48 -13.07 11.43
N THR A 45 7.62 -13.21 10.74
CA THR A 45 8.92 -12.71 11.23
C THR A 45 9.22 -11.29 10.74
N ASP A 46 9.01 -11.02 9.45
CA ASP A 46 9.24 -9.72 8.83
C ASP A 46 8.29 -9.54 7.63
N PRO A 47 7.02 -9.16 7.84
CA PRO A 47 6.06 -9.03 6.76
C PRO A 47 6.48 -7.93 5.79
N LYS A 48 6.64 -8.29 4.51
CA LYS A 48 7.06 -7.36 3.45
C LYS A 48 5.95 -7.01 2.50
N ARG A 49 5.93 -5.78 2.00
CA ARG A 49 4.96 -5.29 1.00
C ARG A 49 5.63 -4.39 -0.01
N VAL A 50 5.11 -4.35 -1.23
CA VAL A 50 5.48 -3.32 -2.20
C VAL A 50 4.76 -2.04 -1.80
N LEU A 51 5.50 -0.96 -1.56
CA LEU A 51 4.90 0.34 -1.27
C LEU A 51 4.50 0.99 -2.58
N ALA A 52 3.24 1.41 -2.69
CA ALA A 52 2.76 2.26 -3.77
C ALA A 52 2.31 3.60 -3.19
N THR A 53 2.75 4.71 -3.78
CA THR A 53 2.44 6.07 -3.32
C THR A 53 2.60 7.07 -4.46
N SER A 54 2.63 8.36 -4.17
CA SER A 54 2.82 9.43 -5.15
C SER A 54 3.84 10.46 -4.68
N VAL A 55 4.51 11.09 -5.64
CA VAL A 55 5.52 12.13 -5.43
C VAL A 55 5.11 13.37 -6.19
N LYS A 56 5.37 14.56 -5.62
CA LYS A 56 5.06 15.85 -6.24
C LYS A 56 5.94 16.08 -7.47
N VAL A 57 5.33 16.55 -8.56
CA VAL A 57 6.02 16.94 -9.79
C VAL A 57 5.88 18.44 -10.03
N LEU A 58 7.00 19.10 -10.33
CA LEU A 58 7.05 20.50 -10.73
C LEU A 58 7.06 20.61 -12.26
N GLY A 59 6.27 21.55 -12.79
CA GLY A 59 6.19 21.80 -14.23
C GLY A 59 5.65 20.62 -15.04
N GLY A 60 4.99 19.66 -14.40
CA GLY A 60 4.40 18.49 -15.04
C GLY A 60 2.96 18.72 -15.50
N ASP A 61 2.54 18.03 -16.56
CA ASP A 61 1.14 17.92 -16.98
C ASP A 61 0.23 17.30 -15.90
N TYR A 62 0.83 16.56 -14.96
CA TYR A 62 0.23 16.15 -13.69
C TYR A 62 1.02 16.70 -12.50
N PRO A 63 0.35 17.15 -11.41
CA PRO A 63 1.02 17.66 -10.22
C PRO A 63 1.68 16.55 -9.37
N LEU A 64 1.36 15.29 -9.65
CA LEU A 64 1.85 14.11 -8.95
C LEU A 64 2.21 13.00 -9.95
N VAL A 65 3.26 12.23 -9.65
CA VAL A 65 3.60 10.98 -10.34
C VAL A 65 3.37 9.80 -9.41
N SER A 66 2.76 8.73 -9.93
CA SER A 66 2.60 7.48 -9.20
C SER A 66 3.94 6.76 -9.13
N VAL A 67 4.29 6.29 -7.93
CA VAL A 67 5.55 5.61 -7.67
C VAL A 67 5.31 4.32 -6.90
N ARG A 68 6.23 3.38 -7.01
CA ARG A 68 6.26 2.20 -6.16
C ARG A 68 7.68 1.80 -5.79
N THR A 69 7.85 0.98 -4.77
CA THR A 69 9.10 0.25 -4.60
C THR A 69 9.23 -0.81 -5.70
N ASP A 70 10.44 -0.98 -6.23
CA ASP A 70 10.72 -2.02 -7.23
C ASP A 70 10.66 -3.44 -6.64
N GLN A 71 10.92 -3.58 -5.33
CA GLN A 71 10.84 -4.82 -4.57
C GLN A 71 10.08 -4.67 -3.22
N PRO A 72 9.65 -5.78 -2.59
CA PRO A 72 8.99 -5.75 -1.27
C PRO A 72 9.90 -5.22 -0.17
N ILE A 73 9.37 -4.32 0.66
CA ILE A 73 10.05 -3.73 1.81
C ILE A 73 9.40 -4.17 3.13
N PRO A 74 10.16 -4.24 4.24
CA PRO A 74 9.62 -4.50 5.57
C PRO A 74 8.50 -3.52 5.94
N LYS A 75 7.34 -4.04 6.38
CA LYS A 75 6.18 -3.22 6.76
C LYS A 75 6.52 -2.19 7.83
N ARG A 76 7.43 -2.53 8.76
CA ARG A 76 7.88 -1.64 9.83
C ARG A 76 8.55 -0.36 9.33
N LEU A 77 9.14 -0.36 8.12
CA LEU A 77 9.88 0.76 7.54
C LEU A 77 9.01 1.67 6.66
N ILE A 78 7.76 1.27 6.38
CA ILE A 78 6.83 2.08 5.58
C ILE A 78 6.66 3.50 6.13
N PRO A 79 6.45 3.73 7.45
CA PRO A 79 6.29 5.07 8.00
C PRO A 79 7.50 5.98 7.74
N GLU A 80 8.71 5.45 7.90
CA GLU A 80 9.98 6.15 7.67
C GLU A 80 10.15 6.52 6.19
N ILE A 81 9.89 5.57 5.28
CA ILE A 81 9.94 5.84 3.84
C ILE A 81 8.93 6.91 3.44
N MET A 82 7.74 6.91 4.06
CA MET A 82 6.73 7.92 3.79
C MET A 82 7.16 9.32 4.27
N GLU A 83 8.04 9.46 5.27
CA GLU A 83 8.63 10.75 5.64
C GLU A 83 9.58 11.29 4.57
N VAL A 84 10.37 10.41 3.94
CA VAL A 84 11.23 10.76 2.82
C VAL A 84 10.39 11.18 1.61
N VAL A 85 9.39 10.38 1.25
CA VAL A 85 8.50 10.65 0.11
C VAL A 85 7.76 11.97 0.25
N ARG A 86 7.27 12.32 1.44
CA ARG A 86 6.57 13.60 1.68
C ARG A 86 7.40 14.84 1.41
N LYS A 87 8.73 14.74 1.54
CA LYS A 87 9.67 15.84 1.28
C LYS A 87 10.21 15.82 -0.15
N LEU A 88 9.97 14.74 -0.89
CA LEU A 88 10.48 14.56 -2.24
C LEU A 88 9.64 15.36 -3.23
N CYS A 89 10.34 16.08 -4.10
CA CYS A 89 9.75 16.77 -5.23
C CYS A 89 10.65 16.54 -6.44
N VAL A 90 10.05 16.27 -7.60
CA VAL A 90 10.77 16.00 -8.86
C VAL A 90 10.28 16.95 -9.94
N GLU A 91 11.08 17.16 -10.99
CA GLU A 91 10.73 18.00 -12.12
C GLU A 91 10.31 17.13 -13.31
N ALA A 92 9.39 17.63 -14.14
CA ALA A 92 9.07 16.98 -15.41
C ALA A 92 10.20 17.22 -16.45
N PRO A 93 10.47 16.27 -17.37
CA PRO A 93 9.77 15.01 -17.57
C PRO A 93 10.15 13.93 -16.55
N VAL A 94 9.17 13.09 -16.20
CA VAL A 94 9.39 11.84 -15.46
C VAL A 94 9.00 10.66 -16.34
N GLU A 95 9.89 9.68 -16.47
CA GLU A 95 9.68 8.50 -17.30
C GLU A 95 9.26 7.26 -16.50
N ILE A 96 8.59 6.31 -17.16
CA ILE A 96 8.22 5.03 -16.54
C ILE A 96 9.50 4.25 -16.22
N GLY A 97 9.60 3.75 -15.00
CA GLY A 97 10.76 3.02 -14.50
C GLY A 97 11.90 3.93 -14.02
N GLN A 98 11.75 5.25 -14.10
CA GLN A 98 12.75 6.18 -13.57
C GLN A 98 12.89 5.99 -12.05
N VAL A 99 14.12 5.77 -11.60
CA VAL A 99 14.46 5.71 -10.18
C VAL A 99 14.52 7.14 -9.63
N LEU A 100 13.61 7.45 -8.71
CA LEU A 100 13.57 8.75 -8.03
C LEU A 100 14.41 8.75 -6.76
N VAL A 101 14.46 7.62 -6.06
CA VAL A 101 15.29 7.43 -4.86
C VAL A 101 15.87 6.02 -4.88
N SER A 102 17.19 5.90 -4.84
CA SER A 102 17.88 4.62 -4.70
C SER A 102 17.96 4.19 -3.23
N ASN A 103 17.81 2.89 -2.95
CA ASN A 103 17.96 2.33 -1.60
C ASN A 103 17.18 3.12 -0.52
N VAL A 104 15.88 3.29 -0.73
CA VAL A 104 15.02 4.12 0.12
C VAL A 104 15.03 3.61 1.56
N ALA A 105 15.33 4.50 2.52
CA ALA A 105 15.49 4.18 3.95
C ALA A 105 16.40 2.96 4.24
N GLY A 106 17.43 2.72 3.42
CA GLY A 106 18.36 1.61 3.63
C GLY A 106 17.77 0.22 3.40
N THR A 107 16.61 0.11 2.76
CA THR A 107 15.88 -1.17 2.56
C THR A 107 16.43 -2.06 1.45
N GLY A 108 17.34 -1.53 0.62
CA GLY A 108 17.77 -2.10 -0.66
C GLY A 108 16.80 -1.85 -1.81
N ALA A 109 15.58 -1.37 -1.55
CA ALA A 109 14.58 -1.11 -2.60
C ALA A 109 14.71 0.30 -3.18
N ASN A 110 14.39 0.45 -4.46
CA ASN A 110 14.35 1.75 -5.13
C ASN A 110 12.91 2.25 -5.24
N LEU A 111 12.72 3.57 -5.14
CA LEU A 111 11.44 4.21 -5.45
C LEU A 111 11.41 4.57 -6.94
N ILE A 112 10.54 3.91 -7.70
CA ILE A 112 10.44 4.06 -9.16
C ILE A 112 9.11 4.67 -9.59
N ALA A 113 9.13 5.48 -10.65
CA ALA A 113 7.92 5.99 -11.27
C ALA A 113 7.20 4.91 -12.10
N THR A 114 5.88 4.85 -11.99
CA THR A 114 5.04 3.89 -12.74
C THR A 114 4.24 4.54 -13.85
N ARG A 115 4.34 5.86 -13.99
CA ARG A 115 3.65 6.64 -15.02
C ARG A 115 4.59 7.71 -15.56
N ARG A 116 4.44 8.02 -16.85
CA ARG A 116 5.07 9.18 -17.48
C ARG A 116 4.37 10.48 -17.09
N VAL A 117 5.14 11.52 -16.78
CA VAL A 117 4.68 12.90 -16.60
C VAL A 117 5.48 13.78 -17.56
N LEU A 118 4.79 14.50 -18.44
CA LEU A 118 5.41 15.36 -19.45
C LEU A 118 5.51 16.80 -18.93
N PRO A 119 6.44 17.62 -19.45
CA PRO A 119 6.45 19.04 -19.14
C PRO A 119 5.14 19.70 -19.58
N GLN A 120 4.57 20.54 -18.72
CA GLN A 120 3.37 21.29 -19.03
C GLN A 120 3.71 22.36 -20.08
N ALA A 121 3.09 22.29 -21.26
CA ALA A 121 3.13 23.38 -22.22
C ALA A 121 2.33 24.56 -21.65
N GLY A 122 2.99 25.73 -21.53
CA GLY A 122 2.54 26.93 -20.84
C GLY A 122 1.02 27.10 -20.66
N LYS A 123 0.59 27.02 -19.40
CA LYS A 123 -0.63 27.68 -18.92
C LYS A 123 -0.24 28.57 -17.75
N THR A 124 -0.22 29.87 -18.00
CA THR A 124 -0.41 30.90 -16.98
C THR A 124 -1.76 30.69 -16.28
N GLU A 125 -1.82 31.18 -15.05
CA GLU A 125 -2.99 31.37 -14.19
C GLU A 125 -3.19 30.29 -13.11
N ASP A 126 -2.73 30.69 -11.92
CA ASP A 126 -3.08 30.21 -10.60
C ASP A 126 -4.58 29.87 -10.49
N LEU A 127 -4.93 28.60 -10.73
CA LEU A 127 -6.12 28.05 -10.11
C LEU A 127 -5.82 27.95 -8.61
N PRO A 128 -6.62 28.57 -7.72
CA PRO A 128 -6.38 28.49 -6.29
C PRO A 128 -6.35 27.03 -5.90
N ASN A 129 -5.18 26.60 -5.46
CA ASN A 129 -4.92 25.26 -4.99
C ASN A 129 -6.01 24.88 -3.97
N ALA A 130 -6.91 23.97 -4.34
CA ALA A 130 -7.92 23.43 -3.41
C ALA A 130 -7.29 22.71 -2.21
N PHE A 131 -5.96 22.50 -2.22
CA PHE A 131 -5.16 22.03 -1.07
C PHE A 131 -4.59 23.16 -0.19
N SER A 132 -4.78 24.44 -0.52
CA SER A 132 -4.07 25.52 0.19
C SER A 132 -4.65 25.93 1.53
N ARG A 133 -5.82 25.43 1.95
CA ARG A 133 -6.36 25.67 3.30
C ARG A 133 -7.22 24.51 3.83
N SER A 134 -6.58 23.51 4.44
CA SER A 134 -7.08 22.92 5.68
C SER A 134 -6.01 22.06 6.35
N THR A 135 -5.62 22.47 7.55
CA THR A 135 -5.11 21.56 8.56
C THR A 135 -6.25 20.59 8.94
N GLY A 136 -6.32 19.41 8.34
CA GLY A 136 -7.29 18.37 8.70
C GLY A 136 -7.43 17.36 7.56
N ARG A 137 -7.01 16.10 7.70
CA ARG A 137 -7.76 15.01 8.36
C ARG A 137 -9.20 14.79 7.89
N ASP A 138 -9.71 15.50 6.90
CA ASP A 138 -11.07 15.27 6.42
C ASP A 138 -11.01 14.48 5.10
N ARG A 139 -10.92 13.16 5.25
CA ARG A 139 -11.43 12.25 4.21
C ARG A 139 -12.94 12.49 4.14
N PRO A 140 -13.52 12.81 2.97
CA PRO A 140 -14.97 12.78 2.82
C PRO A 140 -15.44 11.36 3.19
N GLN A 141 -16.19 11.23 4.28
CA GLN A 141 -16.74 9.94 4.73
C GLN A 141 -17.88 9.46 3.83
N ASP A 142 -18.23 10.22 2.79
CA ASP A 142 -19.49 10.07 2.08
C ASP A 142 -19.35 9.44 0.69
N LEU A 143 -18.15 8.97 0.32
CA LEU A 143 -17.91 8.41 -1.02
C LEU A 143 -18.33 6.94 -1.21
N TYR A 144 -18.82 6.29 -0.15
CA TYR A 144 -19.44 4.97 -0.24
C TYR A 144 -20.78 5.03 0.50
N PRO A 145 -21.92 4.94 -0.20
CA PRO A 145 -23.19 4.73 0.48
C PRO A 145 -23.10 3.38 1.19
N LEU A 146 -23.00 3.41 2.52
CA LEU A 146 -23.19 2.21 3.34
C LEU A 146 -24.59 1.69 3.01
N ALA A 147 -24.64 0.48 2.46
CA ALA A 147 -25.88 -0.26 2.30
C ALA A 147 -26.60 -0.27 3.64
N LYS A 148 -27.82 0.28 3.68
CA LYS A 148 -28.67 0.26 4.86
C LYS A 148 -28.84 -1.20 5.30
N GLU A 149 -28.51 -1.48 6.56
CA GLU A 149 -28.95 -2.68 7.25
C GLU A 149 -30.48 -2.61 7.33
N GLU A 150 -31.17 -3.33 6.44
CA GLU A 150 -32.58 -3.62 6.61
C GLU A 150 -32.72 -4.68 7.71
N SER A 151 -33.16 -4.20 8.86
CA SER A 151 -33.77 -4.97 9.94
C SER A 151 -34.98 -5.75 9.40
N LEU A 152 -34.90 -7.08 9.41
CA LEU A 152 -36.06 -7.95 9.30
C LEU A 152 -36.24 -8.68 10.64
N ASP A 153 -36.82 -7.96 11.60
CA ASP A 153 -37.63 -8.56 12.65
C ASP A 153 -39.08 -8.45 12.21
N GLU A 154 -39.74 -9.58 11.93
CA GLU A 154 -41.00 -10.00 12.57
C GLU A 154 -41.77 -11.06 11.76
N LYS A 155 -42.09 -12.16 12.46
CA LYS A 155 -43.35 -12.92 12.46
C LYS A 155 -43.69 -13.83 11.26
N ASP A 156 -43.80 -15.11 11.58
CA ASP A 156 -44.95 -16.02 11.31
C ASP A 156 -44.71 -17.26 12.20
N ALA A 157 -45.43 -17.59 13.27
CA ALA A 157 -46.85 -17.93 13.41
C ALA A 157 -47.33 -19.08 12.50
N GLY A 158 -47.30 -20.32 13.03
CA GLY A 158 -48.27 -21.36 12.70
C GLY A 158 -47.80 -22.48 11.75
N GLY A 159 -47.77 -23.71 12.27
CA GLY A 159 -47.56 -24.96 11.54
C GLY A 159 -47.25 -26.11 12.46
#